data_AF-A0A392QWX7-F1
#
_entry.id   AF-A0A392QWX7-F1
#
_cell.length_a   1.000
_cell.length_b   1.000
_cell.length_c   1.000
_cell.angle_alpha   90.00
_cell.angle_beta   90.00
_cell.angle_gamma   90.00
#
_symmetry.space_group_name_H-M   'P 1'
#
loop_
_entity.id
_entity.type
_entity.pdbx_description
1 polymer ?
#
loop_
_entity_poly.entity_id
_entity_poly.type
_entity_poly.pdbx_seq_one_letter_code
_entity_poly.pdbx_strand_id
1 'polypeptide(L)' 'MEIDVFFVREKVLAKQLTVVHIPGSTQLADVLTKPVSTDKFLNMRSKLN' A
#
# COMPACT_ATOMS: atom_id res chain seq x y z
N MET A 1 5.58 -15.59 10.17
CA MET A 1 5.66 -14.57 9.10
C MET A 1 6.18 -15.13 7.77
N GLU A 2 6.75 -16.35 7.69
CA GLU A 2 7.14 -16.91 6.38
C GLU A 2 5.97 -17.43 5.54
N ILE A 3 4.88 -17.91 6.17
CA ILE A 3 3.72 -18.51 5.49
C ILE A 3 3.09 -17.54 4.48
N ASP A 4 2.94 -16.26 4.83
CA ASP A 4 2.31 -15.27 3.96
C ASP A 4 3.14 -15.01 2.69
N VAL A 5 4.47 -15.01 2.84
CA VAL A 5 5.40 -14.83 1.71
C VAL A 5 5.34 -16.02 0.76
N PHE A 6 5.29 -17.25 1.29
CA PHE A 6 5.13 -18.46 0.46
C PHE A 6 3.80 -18.45 -0.29
N PHE A 7 2.69 -18.14 0.39
CA PHE A 7 1.37 -18.04 -0.21
C PHE A 7 1.33 -17.02 -1.36
N VAL A 8 1.85 -15.81 -1.14
CA VAL A 8 1.91 -14.76 -2.16
C VAL A 8 2.80 -15.18 -3.33
N ARG A 9 3.97 -15.78 -3.06
CA ARG A 9 4.89 -16.28 -4.10
C ARG A 9 4.21 -17.31 -5.00
N GLU A 10 3.50 -18.29 -4.45
CA GLU A 10 2.78 -19.29 -5.23
C GLU A 10 1.74 -18.66 -6.16
N LYS A 11 1.00 -17.66 -5.68
CA LYS A 11 0.01 -16.92 -6.49
C LYS A 11 0.65 -16.13 -7.62
N VAL A 12 1.82 -15.54 -7.40
CA VAL A 12 2.60 -14.84 -8.43
C VAL A 12 3.10 -15.82 -9.49
N LEU A 13 3.68 -16.96 -9.08
CA LEU A 13 4.17 -18.00 -10.00
C LEU A 13 3.03 -18.59 -10.85
N ALA A 14 1.85 -18.78 -10.25
CA ALA A 14 0.64 -19.22 -10.93
C ALA A 14 0.01 -18.13 -11.84
N LYS A 15 0.61 -16.93 -11.93
CA LYS A 15 0.08 -15.77 -12.67
C LYS A 15 -1.32 -15.32 -12.23
N GLN A 16 -1.72 -15.69 -11.01
CA GLN A 16 -2.97 -15.26 -10.39
C GLN A 16 -2.83 -13.90 -9.70
N LEU A 17 -1.58 -13.47 -9.45
CA LEU A 17 -1.24 -12.18 -8.87
C LEU A 17 -0.08 -11.56 -9.65
N THR A 18 -0.16 -10.25 -9.90
CA THR A 18 0.94 -9.49 -10.52
C THR A 18 1.49 -8.49 -9.51
N VAL A 19 2.82 -8.40 -9.42
CA VAL A 19 3.50 -7.44 -8.55
C VAL A 19 3.85 -6.20 -9.37
N VAL A 20 3.42 -5.03 -8.88
CA VAL A 20 3.68 -3.74 -9.52
C VAL A 20 4.20 -2.76 -8.47
N HIS A 21 5.24 -2.01 -8.83
CA HIS A 21 5.72 -0.91 -8.00
C HIS A 21 4.85 0.34 -8.19
N ILE A 22 4.34 0.89 -7.10
CA ILE A 22 3.57 2.13 -7.07
C ILE A 22 4.36 3.16 -6.23
N PRO A 23 4.68 4.35 -6.77
CA PRO A 23 5.29 5.41 -5.99
C PRO A 23 4.46 5.75 -4.74
N GLY A 24 5.11 5.99 -3.60
CA GLY A 24 4.42 6.25 -2.33
C GLY A 24 3.52 7.50 -2.31
N SER A 25 3.74 8.44 -3.23
CA SER A 25 2.86 9.59 -3.48
C SER A 25 1.51 9.19 -4.07
N THR A 26 1.46 8.06 -4.79
CA THR A 26 0.26 7.54 -5.47
C THR A 26 -0.28 6.24 -4.86
N GLN A 27 0.36 5.71 -3.81
CA GLN A 27 -0.07 4.51 -3.09
C GLN A 27 -1.21 4.84 -2.11
N LEU A 28 -2.45 4.89 -2.61
CA LEU A 28 -3.64 5.25 -1.82
C LEU A 28 -3.92 4.27 -0.66
N ALA A 29 -3.54 3.00 -0.82
CA ALA A 29 -3.70 1.97 0.22
C ALA A 29 -3.01 2.31 1.54
N ASP A 30 -1.97 3.16 1.51
CA ASP A 30 -1.28 3.63 2.71
C ASP A 30 -2.21 4.32 3.70
N VAL A 31 -3.23 5.04 3.23
CA VAL A 31 -4.20 5.74 4.09
C VAL A 31 -4.99 4.77 4.98
N LEU A 32 -5.18 3.54 4.52
CA LEU A 32 -5.95 2.51 5.23
C LEU A 32 -5.08 1.56 6.07
N THR A 33 -3.77 1.54 5.83
CA THR A 33 -2.85 0.53 6.39
C THR A 33 -1.73 1.12 7.24
N LYS A 34 -1.53 2.44 7.17
CA LYS A 34 -0.46 3.15 7.87
C LYS A 34 -1.05 4.38 8.56
N PRO A 35 -0.43 4.83 9.67
CA PRO A 35 -0.70 6.15 10.21
C PRO A 35 -0.46 7.24 9.15
N VAL A 36 -1.31 8.26 9.14
CA VAL A 36 -1.13 9.42 8.25
C VAL A 36 0.09 10.20 8.72
N SER A 37 1.11 10.33 7.87
CA SER A 37 2.27 11.16 8.18
C SER A 37 1.88 12.62 8.30
N THR A 38 2.64 13.40 9.07
CA THR A 38 2.41 14.83 9.24
C THR A 38 2.33 15.55 7.90
N ASP A 39 3.22 15.25 6.96
CA ASP A 39 3.22 15.88 5.63
C ASP A 39 1.95 15.58 4.83
N LYS A 40 1.50 14.31 4.83
CA LYS A 40 0.25 13.90 4.16
C LYS A 40 -0.95 14.58 4.83
N PHE A 41 -0.98 14.66 6.16
CA PHE A 41 -2.03 15.36 6.89
C PHE A 41 -2.05 16.85 6.55
N LEU A 42 -0.91 17.54 6.60
CA LEU A 42 -0.83 18.97 6.29
C LEU A 42 -1.26 19.28 4.86
N ASN A 43 -0.91 18.43 3.90
CA ASN A 43 -1.38 18.56 2.51
C ASN A 43 -2.91 18.45 2.40
N MET A 44 -3.50 17.51 3.13
CA MET A 44 -4.94 17.24 3.09
C MET A 44 -5.76 18.05 4.09
N ARG A 45 -5.13 18.81 5.00
CA ARG A 45 -5.78 19.55 6.09
C ARG A 45 -6.90 20.47 5.58
N SER A 46 -6.69 21.11 4.43
CA SER A 46 -7.69 21.99 3.81
C SER A 46 -8.99 21.29 3.41
N LYS A 47 -9.02 19.96 3.40
CA LYS A 47 -10.20 19.13 3.10
C LYS A 47 -10.99 18.74 4.35
N LEU A 48 -10.50 19.10 5.54
CA LEU A 48 -11.19 18.88 6.81
C LEU A 48 -11.86 20.22 7.16
N ASN A 49 -13.19 20.26 7.08
CA ASN A 49 -13.99 21.45 7.42
C ASN A 49 -13.88 21.78 8.91
#